data_AF-A0A352CC29-F1
#
_entry.id   AF-A0A352CC29-F1
#
_cell.length_a   1.000
_cell.length_b   1.000
_cell.length_c   1.000
_cell.angle_alpha   90.00
_cell.angle_beta   90.00
_cell.angle_gamma   90.00
#
_symmetry.space_group_name_H-M   'P 1'
#
loop_
_entity.id
_entity.type
_entity.pdbx_description
1 polymer ?
#
loop_
_entity_poly.entity_id
_entity_poly.type
_entity_poly.pdbx_seq_one_letter_code
_entity_poly.pdbx_strand_id
1 'polypeptide(L)'
;RGMIRQHQFIKVELVSITTPAQSVAEHERMTAAAEAILQKLELPYRVMALCTGDMGFSAQKTYDLEVWLPSQQTYREISSCSNCGDFQARRLEARFRPAGEKAKPAYAHTLNGSGLAVGRTLVAVLETYQNADGSITIPRALRERMGGAERIGPFAV
;
A
#
# COMPACT_ATOMS: atom_id res chain seq x y z
N ARG A 1 13.03 -3.29 16.70
CA ARG A 1 13.38 -4.68 16.35
C ARG A 1 12.08 -5.41 15.97
N GLY A 2 12.10 -6.45 15.15
CA GLY A 2 10.89 -7.13 14.64
C GLY A 2 10.76 -7.09 13.11
N MET A 3 9.55 -7.24 12.58
CA MET A 3 9.30 -7.50 11.14
C MET A 3 9.20 -6.24 10.24
N ILE A 4 9.51 -5.05 10.75
CA ILE A 4 9.35 -3.79 9.99
C ILE A 4 10.34 -3.65 8.82
N ARG A 5 11.58 -4.14 8.98
CA ARG A 5 12.64 -4.09 7.96
C ARG A 5 13.35 -5.43 7.92
N GLN A 6 13.19 -6.14 6.81
CA GLN A 6 13.69 -7.50 6.59
C GLN A 6 14.31 -7.59 5.20
N HIS A 7 15.26 -8.52 5.00
CA HIS A 7 15.79 -8.82 3.67
C HIS A 7 14.74 -9.43 2.74
N GLN A 8 13.80 -10.17 3.31
CA GLN A 8 12.65 -10.74 2.61
C GLN A 8 11.36 -10.34 3.33
N PHE A 9 10.39 -9.86 2.57
CA PHE A 9 9.05 -9.56 3.06
C PHE A 9 8.04 -9.77 1.94
N ILE A 10 6.78 -9.96 2.33
CA ILE A 10 5.66 -10.18 1.39
C ILE A 10 4.93 -8.86 1.19
N LYS A 11 4.53 -8.59 -0.05
CA LYS A 11 3.77 -7.41 -0.45
C LYS A 11 2.72 -7.81 -1.48
N VAL A 12 1.52 -7.26 -1.35
CA VAL A 12 0.52 -7.24 -2.43
C VAL A 12 0.69 -5.93 -3.18
N GLU A 13 1.05 -6.00 -4.46
CA GLU A 13 1.34 -4.82 -5.28
C GLU A 13 0.16 -4.44 -6.18
N LEU A 14 -0.10 -3.15 -6.27
CA LEU A 14 -0.97 -2.52 -7.25
C LEU A 14 -0.08 -1.91 -8.34
N VAL A 15 -0.36 -2.22 -9.59
CA VAL A 15 0.30 -1.60 -10.75
C VAL A 15 -0.79 -1.13 -11.71
N SER A 16 -0.61 0.05 -12.30
CA SER A 16 -1.52 0.56 -13.32
C SER A 16 -0.76 1.19 -14.47
N ILE A 17 -1.26 0.93 -15.68
CA ILE A 17 -0.80 1.52 -16.93
C ILE A 17 -1.98 2.34 -17.44
N THR A 18 -1.78 3.64 -17.59
CA THR A 18 -2.85 4.59 -17.90
C THR A 18 -2.49 5.49 -19.05
N THR A 19 -3.49 6.17 -19.61
CA THR A 19 -3.22 7.36 -20.44
C THR A 19 -2.77 8.52 -19.53
N PRO A 20 -2.01 9.51 -20.05
CA PRO A 20 -1.60 10.66 -19.27
C PRO A 20 -2.76 11.39 -18.57
N ALA A 21 -3.88 11.54 -19.28
CA ALA A 21 -5.09 12.22 -18.80
C ALA A 21 -5.75 11.51 -17.59
N GLN A 22 -5.59 10.19 -17.46
CA GLN A 22 -6.19 9.41 -16.38
C GLN A 22 -5.25 9.24 -15.18
N SER A 23 -3.95 9.48 -15.36
CA SER A 23 -2.94 9.12 -14.35
C SER A 23 -3.14 9.80 -12.98
N VAL A 24 -3.59 11.06 -12.95
CA VAL A 24 -3.83 11.76 -11.68
C VAL A 24 -5.02 11.16 -10.94
N ALA A 25 -6.14 10.93 -11.64
CA ALA A 25 -7.33 10.31 -11.04
C ALA A 25 -7.05 8.86 -10.59
N GLU A 26 -6.24 8.13 -11.36
CA GLU A 26 -5.81 6.78 -10.99
C GLU A 26 -4.93 6.78 -9.74
N HIS A 27 -4.07 7.77 -9.55
CA HIS A 27 -3.25 7.89 -8.34
C HIS A 27 -4.12 7.99 -7.09
N GLU A 28 -5.13 8.86 -7.10
CA GLU A 28 -6.07 9.03 -6.00
C GLU A 28 -6.90 7.74 -5.77
N ARG A 29 -7.37 7.08 -6.84
CA ARG A 29 -8.09 5.80 -6.74
C ARG A 29 -7.23 4.69 -6.15
N MET A 30 -5.96 4.61 -6.57
CA MET A 30 -5.00 3.62 -6.09
C MET A 30 -4.69 3.81 -4.60
N THR A 31 -4.45 5.05 -4.17
CA THR A 31 -4.25 5.38 -2.75
C THR A 31 -5.49 5.02 -1.94
N ALA A 32 -6.69 5.38 -2.40
CA ALA A 32 -7.95 5.01 -1.75
C ALA A 32 -8.14 3.48 -1.66
N ALA A 33 -7.70 2.71 -2.66
CA ALA A 33 -7.75 1.25 -2.62
C ALA A 33 -6.84 0.67 -1.53
N ALA A 34 -5.65 1.24 -1.32
CA ALA A 34 -4.75 0.85 -0.23
C ALA A 34 -5.32 1.26 1.15
N GLU A 35 -5.88 2.47 1.25
CA GLU A 35 -6.58 2.95 2.45
C GLU A 35 -7.76 2.06 2.84
N ALA A 36 -8.55 1.59 1.87
CA ALA A 36 -9.70 0.72 2.13
C ALA A 36 -9.31 -0.58 2.84
N ILE A 37 -8.09 -1.09 2.63
CA ILE A 37 -7.58 -2.26 3.37
C ILE A 37 -7.35 -1.90 4.85
N LEU A 38 -6.70 -0.76 5.13
CA LEU A 38 -6.47 -0.29 6.50
C LEU A 38 -7.79 -0.01 7.23
N GLN A 39 -8.75 0.61 6.54
CA GLN A 39 -10.09 0.88 7.07
C GLN A 39 -10.86 -0.40 7.41
N LYS A 40 -10.84 -1.41 6.53
CA LYS A 40 -11.47 -2.72 6.79
C LYS A 40 -10.80 -3.50 7.93
N LEU A 41 -9.51 -3.30 8.11
CA LEU A 41 -8.74 -3.85 9.23
C LEU A 41 -8.84 -2.97 10.50
N GLU A 42 -9.58 -1.86 10.45
CA GLU A 42 -9.74 -0.88 11.53
C GLU A 42 -8.40 -0.42 12.13
N LEU A 43 -7.37 -0.29 11.30
CA LEU A 43 -6.05 0.16 11.71
C LEU A 43 -5.94 1.69 11.55
N PRO A 44 -5.68 2.47 12.62
CA PRO A 44 -5.50 3.91 12.50
C PRO A 44 -4.30 4.25 11.63
N TYR A 45 -4.49 5.18 10.69
CA TYR A 45 -3.44 5.58 9.75
C TYR A 45 -3.56 7.07 9.39
N ARG A 46 -2.54 7.58 8.71
CA ARG A 46 -2.55 8.90 8.05
C ARG A 46 -2.01 8.82 6.63
N VAL A 47 -2.40 9.76 5.79
CA VAL A 47 -1.89 9.92 4.42
C VAL A 47 -0.92 11.09 4.38
N MET A 48 0.28 10.86 3.86
CA MET A 48 1.34 11.87 3.75
C MET A 48 1.68 12.11 2.29
N ALA A 49 1.58 13.35 1.82
CA ALA A 49 2.16 13.76 0.54
C ALA A 49 3.66 14.01 0.76
N LEU A 50 4.52 13.26 0.05
CA LEU A 50 5.96 13.40 0.21
C LEU A 50 6.48 14.72 -0.36
N CYS A 51 7.45 15.32 0.33
CA CYS A 51 8.14 16.50 -0.18
C CYS A 51 9.15 16.09 -1.27
N THR A 52 9.62 17.06 -2.05
CA THR A 52 10.51 16.79 -3.19
C THR A 52 11.81 16.06 -2.84
N GLY A 53 12.35 16.28 -1.64
CA GLY A 53 13.57 15.63 -1.17
C GLY A 53 13.40 14.19 -0.68
N ASP A 54 12.16 13.75 -0.47
CA ASP A 54 11.84 12.42 0.07
C ASP A 54 11.15 11.51 -0.97
N MET A 55 10.86 12.04 -2.16
CA MET A 55 10.28 11.24 -3.24
C MET A 55 11.29 10.23 -3.81
N GLY A 56 10.79 9.04 -4.15
CA GLY A 56 11.57 8.01 -4.82
C GLY A 56 11.97 8.41 -6.24
N PHE A 57 13.10 7.88 -6.71
CA PHE A 57 13.74 8.23 -8.00
C PHE A 57 12.83 8.25 -9.24
N SER A 58 11.83 7.37 -9.29
CA SER A 58 10.95 7.25 -10.46
C SER A 58 9.61 7.98 -10.33
N ALA A 59 9.31 8.55 -9.16
CA ALA A 59 8.02 9.15 -8.89
C ALA A 59 8.00 10.63 -9.30
N GLN A 60 6.89 11.06 -9.90
CA GLN A 60 6.55 12.49 -10.04
C GLN A 60 5.72 12.99 -8.85
N LYS A 61 4.98 12.10 -8.18
CA LYS A 61 4.23 12.38 -6.95
C LYS A 61 4.00 11.08 -6.17
N THR A 62 4.14 11.12 -4.86
CA THR A 62 3.96 9.97 -3.97
C THR A 62 3.11 10.34 -2.76
N TYR A 63 2.19 9.43 -2.40
CA TYR A 63 1.53 9.41 -1.11
C TYR A 63 2.00 8.19 -0.32
N ASP A 64 2.42 8.41 0.90
CA ASP A 64 2.67 7.33 1.85
C ASP A 64 1.49 7.20 2.80
N LEU A 65 1.05 5.95 3.00
CA LEU A 65 0.17 5.59 4.10
C LEU A 65 1.02 5.15 5.27
N GLU A 66 0.79 5.75 6.42
CA GLU A 66 1.50 5.40 7.64
C GLU A 66 0.51 4.90 8.69
N VAL A 67 0.76 3.70 9.24
CA VAL A 67 -0.09 3.05 10.24
C VAL A 67 0.44 3.31 11.65
N TRP A 68 -0.45 3.47 12.61
CA TRP A 68 -0.09 3.62 14.02
C TRP A 68 0.51 2.33 14.59
N LEU A 69 1.65 2.43 15.27
CA LEU A 69 2.26 1.33 16.03
C LEU A 69 2.33 1.67 17.52
N PRO A 70 1.49 1.04 18.37
CA PRO A 70 1.47 1.28 19.81
C PRO A 70 2.83 1.14 20.50
N SER A 71 3.64 0.13 20.14
CA SER A 71 4.95 -0.08 20.78
C SER A 71 5.95 1.06 20.53
N GLN A 72 5.75 1.82 19.45
CA GLN A 72 6.62 2.92 19.04
C GLN A 72 6.00 4.30 19.26
N GLN A 73 4.72 4.35 19.65
CA GLN A 73 3.97 5.60 19.86
C GLN A 73 4.06 6.55 18.66
N THR A 74 4.01 6.01 17.44
CA THR A 74 4.14 6.80 16.21
C THR A 74 3.51 6.09 15.01
N TYR A 75 3.35 6.83 13.91
CA TYR A 75 2.96 6.31 12.61
C TYR A 75 4.20 5.80 11.85
N ARG A 76 4.07 4.67 11.15
CA ARG A 76 5.12 4.08 10.31
C ARG A 76 4.56 3.72 8.95
N GLU A 77 5.31 4.03 7.91
CA GLU A 77 4.98 3.69 6.52
C GLU A 77 4.53 2.21 6.38
N ILE A 78 3.39 1.98 5.74
CA ILE A 78 2.83 0.66 5.43
C ILE A 78 2.48 0.51 3.93
N SER A 79 2.36 1.64 3.23
CA SER A 79 2.22 1.70 1.79
C SER A 79 2.86 2.97 1.24
N SER A 80 3.38 2.86 0.02
CA SER A 80 3.77 3.99 -0.81
C SER A 80 3.07 3.85 -2.16
N CYS A 81 2.30 4.86 -2.56
CA CYS A 81 1.55 4.92 -3.80
C CYS A 81 2.10 6.07 -4.66
N SER A 82 2.63 5.75 -5.83
CA SER A 82 3.35 6.69 -6.68
C SER A 82 2.77 6.75 -8.08
N ASN A 83 2.63 7.97 -8.59
CA ASN A 83 2.50 8.23 -10.01
C ASN A 83 3.90 8.50 -10.57
N CYS A 84 4.29 7.79 -11.62
CA CYS A 84 5.62 7.89 -12.24
C CYS A 84 5.60 8.66 -13.57
N GLY A 85 4.43 9.14 -14.01
CA GLY A 85 4.28 9.79 -15.30
C GLY A 85 4.77 8.87 -16.42
N ASP A 86 5.43 9.43 -17.42
CA ASP A 86 6.04 8.66 -18.50
C ASP A 86 7.47 8.17 -18.20
N PHE A 87 8.00 8.41 -16.99
CA PHE A 87 9.41 8.13 -16.67
C PHE A 87 9.81 6.67 -16.91
N GLN A 88 9.03 5.74 -16.37
CA GLN A 88 9.27 4.30 -16.55
C GLN A 88 8.88 3.88 -17.97
N ALA A 89 7.79 4.42 -18.52
CA ALA A 89 7.31 4.09 -19.86
C ALA A 89 8.33 4.44 -20.96
N ARG A 90 9.07 5.54 -20.81
CA ARG A 90 10.17 5.91 -21.71
C ARG A 90 11.30 4.90 -21.70
N ARG A 91 11.67 4.38 -20.52
CA ARG A 91 12.74 3.38 -20.35
C ARG A 91 12.32 1.99 -20.85
N LEU A 92 11.04 1.66 -20.75
CA LEU A 92 10.46 0.40 -21.20
C LEU A 92 9.99 0.41 -22.66
N GLU A 93 10.01 1.59 -23.31
CA GLU A 93 9.33 1.85 -24.59
C GLU A 93 7.83 1.51 -24.59
N ALA A 94 7.16 1.61 -23.43
CA ALA A 94 5.74 1.34 -23.28
C ALA A 94 4.89 2.49 -23.86
N ARG A 95 4.25 2.23 -25.00
CA ARG A 95 3.45 3.21 -25.75
C ARG A 95 2.02 2.71 -25.96
N PHE A 96 1.10 3.66 -26.10
CA PHE A 96 -0.27 3.41 -26.54
C PHE A 96 -0.56 4.24 -27.80
N ARG A 97 -1.59 3.84 -28.56
CA ARG A 97 -2.09 4.62 -29.69
C ARG A 97 -3.41 5.26 -29.27
N PRO A 98 -3.50 6.60 -29.18
CA PRO A 98 -4.77 7.29 -28.95
C PRO A 98 -5.80 6.91 -30.03
N ALA A 99 -7.09 6.99 -29.70
CA ALA A 99 -8.15 6.76 -30.68
C ALA A 99 -8.06 7.79 -31.83
N GLY A 100 -8.18 7.31 -33.07
CA GLY A 100 -8.08 8.10 -34.30
C GLY A 100 -7.11 7.47 -35.30
N GLU A 101 -7.53 7.39 -36.58
CA GLU A 101 -6.84 6.64 -37.65
C GLU A 101 -5.38 7.03 -37.89
N LYS A 102 -4.95 8.22 -37.42
CA LYS A 102 -3.60 8.77 -37.67
C LYS A 102 -2.88 9.23 -36.40
N ALA A 103 -3.33 8.84 -35.22
CA ALA A 103 -2.68 9.26 -33.97
C ALA A 103 -1.27 8.67 -33.85
N LYS A 104 -0.27 9.54 -33.64
CA LYS A 104 1.10 9.12 -33.32
C LYS A 104 1.08 8.36 -31.97
N PRO A 105 1.83 7.25 -31.83
CA PRO A 105 1.97 6.60 -30.54
C PRO A 105 2.50 7.57 -29.47
N ALA A 106 1.93 7.49 -28.28
CA ALA A 106 2.33 8.28 -27.12
C ALA A 106 2.78 7.35 -25.98
N TYR A 107 3.64 7.83 -25.08
CA TYR A 107 4.03 7.07 -23.91
C TYR A 107 2.87 6.95 -22.93
N ALA A 108 2.69 5.76 -22.36
CA ALA A 108 1.74 5.56 -21.26
C ALA A 108 2.26 6.22 -19.99
N HIS A 109 1.37 6.44 -19.02
CA HIS A 109 1.77 6.71 -17.64
C HIS A 109 1.73 5.43 -16.81
N THR A 110 2.68 5.28 -15.89
CA THR A 110 2.75 4.14 -14.97
C THR A 110 2.55 4.59 -13.53
N LEU A 111 1.88 3.75 -12.77
CA LEU A 111 1.65 3.92 -11.33
C LEU A 111 1.89 2.61 -10.61
N ASN A 112 2.34 2.71 -9.36
CA ASN A 112 2.53 1.57 -8.49
C ASN A 112 2.18 1.94 -7.05
N GLY A 113 1.68 0.98 -6.28
CA GLY A 113 1.25 1.20 -4.92
C GLY A 113 1.24 -0.09 -4.11
N SER A 114 1.56 -0.01 -2.82
CA SER A 114 1.44 -1.18 -1.94
C SER A 114 -0.01 -1.32 -1.44
N GLY A 115 -0.60 -2.51 -1.51
CA GLY A 115 -1.97 -2.77 -1.04
C GLY A 115 -2.11 -4.01 -0.15
N LEU A 116 -1.23 -4.32 0.79
CA LEU A 116 -0.22 -3.50 1.50
C LEU A 116 1.10 -4.28 1.63
N ALA A 117 2.10 -3.71 2.32
CA ALA A 117 3.24 -4.48 2.81
C ALA A 117 2.79 -5.45 3.93
N VAL A 118 2.51 -6.70 3.57
CA VAL A 118 1.87 -7.72 4.44
C VAL A 118 2.58 -7.89 5.78
N GLY A 119 3.91 -7.92 5.78
CA GLY A 119 4.69 -8.05 7.02
C GLY A 119 4.48 -6.88 7.99
N ARG A 120 4.36 -5.64 7.48
CA ARG A 120 4.08 -4.46 8.30
C ARG A 120 2.62 -4.45 8.76
N THR A 121 1.68 -4.85 7.90
CA THR A 121 0.28 -5.04 8.27
C THR A 121 0.11 -6.04 9.40
N LEU A 122 0.85 -7.16 9.36
CA LEU A 122 0.85 -8.15 10.44
C LEU A 122 1.31 -7.54 11.77
N VAL A 123 2.40 -6.76 11.78
CA VAL A 123 2.86 -6.06 12.98
C VAL A 123 1.77 -5.13 13.52
N ALA A 124 1.16 -4.32 12.66
CA ALA A 124 0.10 -3.40 13.07
C ALA A 124 -1.12 -4.12 13.66
N VAL A 125 -1.53 -5.25 13.07
CA VAL A 125 -2.62 -6.10 13.61
C VAL A 125 -2.23 -6.69 14.97
N LEU A 126 -1.05 -7.29 15.09
CA LEU A 126 -0.60 -7.92 16.34
C LEU A 126 -0.52 -6.90 17.49
N GLU A 127 0.00 -5.70 17.22
CA GLU A 127 0.12 -4.67 18.27
C GLU A 127 -1.21 -4.04 18.64
N THR A 128 -2.09 -3.80 17.67
CA THR A 128 -3.38 -3.12 17.88
C THR A 128 -4.42 -4.02 18.54
N TYR A 129 -4.40 -5.32 18.19
CA TYR A 129 -5.41 -6.28 18.64
C TYR A 129 -4.95 -7.21 19.77
N GLN A 130 -3.87 -6.86 20.47
CA GLN A 130 -3.41 -7.62 21.64
C GLN A 130 -4.40 -7.50 22.81
N ASN A 131 -4.56 -8.60 23.54
CA ASN A 131 -5.34 -8.67 24.77
C ASN A 131 -4.41 -8.81 25.98
N ALA A 132 -4.92 -8.52 27.18
CA ALA A 132 -4.14 -8.58 28.42
C ALA A 132 -3.59 -9.98 28.75
N ASP A 133 -4.24 -11.05 28.26
CA ASP A 133 -3.81 -12.44 28.41
C ASP A 133 -2.77 -12.88 27.36
N GLY A 134 -2.28 -11.97 26.52
CA GLY A 134 -1.33 -12.24 25.44
C GLY A 134 -1.95 -12.86 24.18
N SER A 135 -3.26 -13.11 24.16
CA SER A 135 -3.97 -13.50 22.94
C SER A 135 -4.14 -12.31 21.99
N ILE A 136 -4.38 -12.61 20.71
CA ILE A 136 -4.64 -11.59 19.68
C ILE A 136 -6.05 -11.77 19.15
N THR A 137 -6.86 -10.71 19.20
CA THR A 137 -8.17 -10.69 18.55
C THR A 137 -8.00 -10.62 17.04
N ILE A 138 -8.66 -11.50 16.28
CA ILE A 138 -8.60 -11.49 14.82
C ILE A 138 -9.55 -10.40 14.29
N PRO A 139 -9.06 -9.43 13.48
CA PRO A 139 -9.90 -8.42 12.83
C PRO A 139 -11.05 -9.07 12.07
N ARG A 140 -12.25 -8.48 12.14
CA ARG A 140 -13.47 -9.06 11.56
C ARG A 140 -13.30 -9.40 10.08
N ALA A 141 -12.65 -8.53 9.32
CA ALA A 141 -12.38 -8.71 7.89
C ALA A 141 -11.51 -9.94 7.55
N LEU A 142 -10.78 -10.51 8.51
CA LEU A 142 -9.91 -11.67 8.31
C LEU A 142 -10.55 -12.99 8.75
N ARG A 143 -11.61 -12.97 9.57
CA ARG A 143 -12.17 -14.18 10.20
C ARG A 143 -12.63 -15.23 9.19
N GLU A 144 -13.31 -14.81 8.10
CA GLU A 144 -13.74 -15.73 7.04
C GLU A 144 -12.55 -16.46 6.40
N ARG A 145 -11.44 -15.74 6.17
CA ARG A 145 -10.20 -16.31 5.62
C ARG A 145 -9.42 -17.16 6.63
N MET A 146 -9.76 -17.06 7.92
CA MET A 146 -9.18 -17.83 9.02
C MET A 146 -10.15 -18.91 9.54
N GLY A 147 -11.11 -19.36 8.72
CA GLY A 147 -12.02 -20.45 9.09
C GLY A 147 -13.00 -20.10 10.21
N GLY A 148 -13.33 -18.82 10.38
CA GLY A 148 -14.20 -18.31 11.44
C GLY A 148 -13.49 -18.09 12.77
N ALA A 149 -12.18 -18.31 12.87
CA ALA A 149 -11.44 -18.04 14.09
C ALA A 149 -11.55 -16.57 14.50
N GLU A 150 -11.84 -16.32 15.78
CA GLU A 150 -11.98 -14.97 16.33
C GLU A 150 -10.76 -14.50 17.11
N ARG A 151 -9.90 -15.44 17.52
CA ARG A 151 -8.75 -15.18 18.40
C ARG A 151 -7.61 -16.14 18.10
N ILE A 152 -6.38 -15.66 18.30
CA ILE A 152 -5.15 -16.47 18.32
C ILE A 152 -4.66 -16.54 19.77
N GLY A 153 -4.59 -17.75 20.34
CA GLY A 153 -4.06 -17.98 21.69
C GLY A 153 -5.01 -17.70 22.87
N PRO A 154 -4.49 -17.65 24.12
CA PRO A 154 -3.10 -17.94 24.46
C PRO A 154 -2.84 -19.44 24.27
N PHE A 155 -1.67 -19.78 23.73
CA PHE A 155 -1.22 -21.17 23.72
C PHE A 155 -0.79 -21.50 25.15
N ALA A 156 -1.30 -22.60 25.72
CA ALA A 156 -0.81 -23.08 27.01
C ALA A 156 0.72 -23.26 26.91
N VAL A 157 1.44 -22.74 27.90
CA VAL A 157 2.90 -22.91 28.03
C VAL A 157 3.21 -24.39 28.31
#